data_AF-R4SZM6-F1
#
_entry.id   AF-R4SZM6-F1
#
_cell.length_a   1.000
_cell.length_b   1.000
_cell.length_c   1.000
_cell.angle_alpha   90.00
_cell.angle_beta   90.00
_cell.angle_gamma   90.00
#
_symmetry.space_group_name_H-M   'P 1'
#
loop_
_entity.id
_entity.type
_entity.pdbx_description
1 polymer ?
#
loop_
_entity_poly.entity_id
_entity_poly.type
_entity_poly.pdbx_seq_one_letter_code
_entity_poly.pdbx_strand_id
1 'polypeptide(L)'
;MPETFRLDPEGASAAAARLGALGEMLQDSLRVLEGTLDDHHGCWGKDDIGKAFANNYVAPSDEARQGAHAAAEGTVQLEDGIKKSVEVLKDLDQASAARIDASTGQGS
;
A
#
# COMPACT_ATOMS: atom_id res chain seq x y z
N MET A 1 1.59 32.98 13.39
CA MET A 1 2.08 31.87 14.25
C MET A 1 2.31 30.72 13.30
N PRO A 2 3.55 30.36 12.94
CA PRO A 2 3.77 29.20 12.10
C PRO A 2 3.32 27.98 12.90
N GLU A 3 2.31 27.28 12.39
CA GLU A 3 1.86 26.00 12.93
C GLU A 3 3.08 25.08 12.95
N THR A 4 3.56 24.76 14.14
CA THR A 4 4.68 23.83 14.28
C THR A 4 4.14 22.48 13.85
N PHE A 5 4.37 22.11 12.60
CA PHE A 5 4.05 20.80 12.04
C PHE A 5 4.94 19.77 12.73
N ARG A 6 4.52 19.34 13.92
CA ARG A 6 5.10 18.21 14.63
C ARG A 6 4.38 16.97 14.14
N LEU A 7 5.00 16.29 13.18
CA LEU A 7 4.60 14.94 12.82
C LEU A 7 4.85 14.05 14.04
N ASP A 8 3.84 13.33 14.53
CA ASP A 8 4.05 12.25 15.50
C ASP A 8 4.62 11.04 14.75
N PRO A 9 5.92 10.75 14.89
CA PRO A 9 6.56 9.70 14.11
C PRO A 9 6.05 8.32 14.53
N GLU A 10 5.72 8.11 15.80
CA GLU A 10 5.23 6.82 16.29
C GLU A 10 3.82 6.57 15.80
N GLY A 11 2.95 7.58 15.89
CA GLY A 11 1.59 7.53 15.33
C GLY A 11 1.60 7.28 13.82
N ALA A 12 2.46 7.97 13.07
CA ALA A 12 2.61 7.77 11.63
C ALA A 12 3.12 6.37 11.28
N SER A 13 4.16 5.87 11.97
CA SER A 13 4.66 4.51 11.76
C SER A 13 3.61 3.45 12.13
N ALA A 14 2.85 3.64 13.20
CA ALA A 14 1.80 2.71 13.60
C ALA A 14 0.60 2.72 12.64
N ALA A 15 0.26 3.87 12.05
CA ALA A 15 -0.75 3.95 11.02
C ALA A 15 -0.27 3.27 9.72
N ALA A 16 0.98 3.50 9.32
CA ALA A 16 1.59 2.84 8.17
C ALA A 16 1.58 1.32 8.31
N ALA A 17 2.00 0.79 9.48
CA ALA A 17 2.00 -0.65 9.74
C ALA A 17 0.61 -1.29 9.65
N ARG A 18 -0.44 -0.59 10.14
CA ARG A 18 -1.82 -1.07 9.99
C ARG A 18 -2.27 -1.08 8.54
N LEU A 19 -1.90 -0.06 7.78
CA LEU A 19 -2.19 0.03 6.35
C LEU A 19 -1.52 -1.11 5.57
N GLY A 20 -0.24 -1.37 5.87
CA GLY A 20 0.53 -2.50 5.35
C GLY A 20 -0.16 -3.84 5.58
N ALA A 21 -0.51 -4.12 6.84
CA ALA A 21 -1.20 -5.35 7.21
C ALA A 21 -2.55 -5.52 6.47
N LEU A 22 -3.31 -4.43 6.27
CA LEU A 22 -4.54 -4.48 5.47
C LEU A 22 -4.25 -4.76 3.99
N GLY A 23 -3.17 -4.19 3.44
CA GLY A 23 -2.69 -4.47 2.09
C GLY A 23 -2.33 -5.94 1.90
N GLU A 24 -1.54 -6.51 2.82
CA GLU A 24 -1.18 -7.94 2.82
C GLU A 24 -2.41 -8.84 2.94
N MET A 25 -3.32 -8.54 3.86
CA MET A 25 -4.59 -9.29 4.01
C MET A 25 -5.44 -9.25 2.73
N LEU A 26 -5.45 -8.11 2.03
CA LEU A 26 -6.14 -7.98 0.75
C LEU A 26 -5.46 -8.82 -0.33
N GLN A 27 -4.13 -8.81 -0.43
CA GLN A 27 -3.37 -9.66 -1.37
C GLN A 27 -3.64 -11.14 -1.14
N ASP A 28 -3.63 -11.59 0.11
CA ASP A 28 -3.90 -12.99 0.46
C ASP A 28 -5.35 -13.38 0.12
N SER A 29 -6.31 -12.51 0.42
CA SER A 29 -7.71 -12.73 0.10
C SER A 29 -7.94 -12.81 -1.42
N LEU A 30 -7.26 -11.96 -2.20
CA LEU A 30 -7.30 -12.00 -3.66
C LEU A 30 -6.71 -13.29 -4.20
N ARG A 31 -5.59 -13.75 -3.66
CA ARG A 31 -4.96 -15.01 -4.08
C ARG A 31 -5.87 -16.22 -3.84
N VAL A 32 -6.57 -16.26 -2.71
CA VAL A 32 -7.54 -17.33 -2.41
C VAL A 32 -8.75 -17.26 -3.36
N LEU A 33 -9.26 -16.05 -3.61
CA LEU A 33 -10.34 -15.83 -4.56
C LEU A 33 -9.94 -16.28 -5.98
N GLU A 34 -8.76 -15.91 -6.44
CA GLU A 34 -8.23 -16.31 -7.75
C GLU A 34 -8.10 -17.82 -7.87
N GLY A 35 -7.55 -18.49 -6.84
CA GLY A 35 -7.50 -19.95 -6.83
C GLY A 35 -8.87 -20.61 -7.01
N THR A 36 -9.92 -20.02 -6.44
CA THR A 36 -11.30 -20.51 -6.61
C THR A 36 -11.87 -20.18 -8.00
N LEU A 37 -11.56 -18.99 -8.52
CA LEU A 37 -12.09 -18.55 -9.80
C LEU A 37 -11.36 -19.17 -10.99
N ASP A 38 -10.10 -19.57 -10.84
CA ASP A 38 -9.31 -20.23 -11.88
C ASP A 38 -9.87 -21.61 -12.25
N ASP A 39 -10.48 -22.31 -11.29
CA ASP A 39 -11.23 -23.55 -11.54
C ASP A 39 -12.41 -23.35 -12.51
N HIS A 40 -12.88 -22.11 -12.64
CA HIS A 40 -13.99 -21.70 -13.51
C HIS A 40 -13.55 -20.73 -14.63
N HIS A 41 -12.25 -20.53 -14.80
CA HIS A 41 -11.74 -19.58 -15.78
C HIS A 41 -11.69 -20.23 -17.17
N GLY A 42 -12.22 -19.56 -18.19
CA GLY A 42 -12.14 -20.01 -19.58
C GLY A 42 -13.46 -20.51 -20.18
N CYS A 43 -13.48 -21.71 -20.78
CA CYS A 43 -14.54 -22.13 -21.70
C CYS A 43 -15.77 -22.68 -20.95
N TRP A 44 -16.84 -21.87 -20.90
CA TRP A 44 -18.11 -22.16 -20.22
C TRP A 44 -19.06 -23.07 -21.00
N GLY A 45 -18.53 -23.89 -21.91
CA GLY A 45 -19.31 -24.71 -22.83
C GLY A 45 -18.99 -24.43 -24.29
N LYS A 46 -19.27 -25.41 -25.15
CA LYS A 46 -19.08 -25.32 -26.61
C LYS A 46 -20.31 -24.81 -27.35
N ASP A 47 -21.42 -24.65 -26.63
CA ASP A 47 -22.65 -24.07 -27.14
C ASP A 47 -22.51 -22.54 -27.27
N ASP A 48 -23.44 -21.93 -27.99
CA ASP A 48 -23.35 -20.50 -28.30
C ASP A 48 -23.50 -19.63 -27.04
N ILE A 49 -24.23 -20.13 -26.02
CA ILE A 49 -24.36 -19.48 -24.72
C ILE A 49 -23.02 -19.51 -23.96
N GLY A 50 -22.36 -20.66 -23.86
CA GLY A 50 -21.06 -20.79 -23.20
C GLY A 50 -19.97 -19.94 -23.85
N LYS A 51 -19.94 -19.87 -25.19
CA LYS A 51 -19.02 -18.99 -25.93
C LYS A 51 -19.32 -17.51 -25.70
N ALA A 52 -20.60 -17.12 -25.74
CA ALA A 52 -21.00 -15.74 -25.51
C ALA A 52 -20.67 -15.30 -24.08
N PHE A 53 -20.87 -16.17 -23.10
CA PHE A 53 -20.50 -15.89 -21.72
C PHE A 53 -18.98 -15.72 -21.58
N ALA A 54 -18.18 -16.66 -22.09
CA ALA A 54 -16.72 -16.57 -22.05
C ALA A 54 -16.20 -15.26 -22.67
N ASN A 55 -16.70 -14.88 -23.84
CA ASN A 55 -16.30 -13.65 -24.53
C ASN A 55 -16.60 -12.38 -23.73
N ASN A 56 -17.67 -12.36 -22.93
CA ASN A 56 -18.09 -11.18 -22.18
C ASN A 56 -17.62 -11.18 -20.72
N TYR A 57 -17.27 -12.34 -20.16
CA TYR A 57 -16.91 -12.47 -18.76
C TYR A 57 -15.39 -12.48 -18.52
N VAL A 58 -14.63 -13.20 -19.36
CA VAL A 58 -13.21 -13.50 -19.09
C VAL A 58 -12.38 -12.22 -19.02
N ALA A 59 -12.39 -11.39 -20.06
CA ALA A 59 -11.56 -10.18 -20.10
C ALA A 59 -11.91 -9.16 -18.99
N PRO A 60 -13.19 -8.79 -18.75
CA PRO A 60 -13.52 -7.92 -17.62
C PRO A 60 -13.17 -8.51 -16.25
N SER A 61 -13.24 -9.84 -16.11
CA SER A 61 -12.83 -10.51 -14.87
C SER A 61 -11.32 -10.40 -14.65
N ASP A 62 -10.51 -10.50 -15.71
CA ASP A 62 -9.06 -10.33 -15.63
C ASP A 62 -8.66 -8.89 -15.31
N GLU A 63 -9.32 -7.91 -15.94
CA GLU A 63 -9.10 -6.49 -15.62
C GLU A 63 -9.44 -6.18 -14.15
N ALA A 64 -10.56 -6.72 -13.65
CA ALA A 64 -10.94 -6.55 -12.25
C ALA A 64 -9.92 -7.17 -11.28
N ARG A 65 -9.39 -8.36 -11.59
CA ARG A 65 -8.33 -9.01 -10.82
C ARG A 65 -7.06 -8.17 -10.80
N GLN A 66 -6.61 -7.70 -11.97
CA GLN A 66 -5.42 -6.84 -12.08
C GLN A 66 -5.58 -5.54 -11.29
N GLY A 67 -6.75 -4.90 -11.37
CA GLY A 67 -7.03 -3.68 -10.60
C GLY A 67 -7.00 -3.91 -9.08
N ALA A 68 -7.52 -5.06 -8.63
CA ALA A 68 -7.49 -5.41 -7.23
C ALA A 68 -6.06 -5.68 -6.72
N HIS A 69 -5.23 -6.37 -7.50
CA HIS A 69 -3.80 -6.53 -7.20
C HIS A 69 -3.08 -5.19 -7.11
N ALA A 70 -3.28 -4.31 -8.10
CA ALA A 70 -2.66 -2.99 -8.11
C ALA A 70 -3.06 -2.14 -6.89
N ALA A 71 -4.32 -2.24 -6.44
CA ALA A 71 -4.79 -1.55 -5.24
C ALA A 71 -4.12 -2.09 -3.96
N ALA A 72 -3.98 -3.41 -3.87
CA ALA A 72 -3.35 -4.06 -2.72
C ALA A 72 -1.84 -3.74 -2.67
N GLU A 73 -1.14 -3.83 -3.80
CA GLU A 73 0.26 -3.42 -3.93
C GLU A 73 0.46 -1.93 -3.61
N GLY A 74 -0.41 -1.05 -4.13
CA GLY A 74 -0.35 0.38 -3.84
C GLY A 74 -0.50 0.70 -2.35
N THR A 75 -1.26 -0.13 -1.62
CA THR A 75 -1.44 0.01 -0.17
C THR A 75 -0.15 -0.33 0.59
N VAL A 76 0.54 -1.40 0.19
CA VAL A 76 1.85 -1.77 0.75
C VAL A 76 2.92 -0.73 0.39
N GLN A 77 2.94 -0.25 -0.85
CA GLN A 77 3.86 0.83 -1.25
C GLN A 77 3.63 2.13 -0.48
N LEU A 78 2.38 2.43 -0.11
CA LEU A 78 2.05 3.59 0.71
C LEU A 78 2.59 3.44 2.14
N GLU A 79 2.53 2.25 2.73
CA GLU A 79 3.20 1.96 4.00
C GLU A 79 4.70 2.29 3.93
N ASP A 80 5.39 1.77 2.91
CA ASP A 80 6.83 1.99 2.73
C ASP A 80 7.16 3.48 2.56
N GLY A 81 6.36 4.19 1.76
CA GLY A 81 6.50 5.63 1.55
C GLY A 81 6.33 6.45 2.84
N ILE A 82 5.37 6.07 3.70
CA ILE A 82 5.15 6.71 5.00
C ILE A 82 6.32 6.42 5.94
N LYS A 83 6.75 5.15 6.05
CA LYS A 83 7.90 4.75 6.88
C LYS A 83 9.16 5.54 6.51
N LYS A 84 9.49 5.60 5.21
CA LYS A 84 10.63 6.35 4.70
C LYS A 84 10.55 7.84 5.00
N SER A 85 9.35 8.42 4.88
CA SER A 85 9.13 9.84 5.19
C SER A 85 9.31 10.13 6.68
N VAL A 86 8.83 9.23 7.56
CA VAL A 86 9.07 9.32 9.01
C VAL A 86 10.55 9.25 9.35
N GLU A 87 11.31 8.36 8.72
CA GLU A 87 12.77 8.26 8.91
C GLU A 87 13.48 9.55 8.51
N VAL A 88 13.18 10.10 7.31
CA VAL A 88 13.77 11.36 6.85
C VAL A 88 13.47 12.52 7.79
N LEU A 89 12.24 12.59 8.34
CA LEU A 89 11.88 13.61 9.33
C LEU A 89 12.66 13.45 10.64
N LYS A 90 12.83 12.22 11.13
CA LYS A 90 13.64 11.95 12.34
C LYS A 90 15.09 12.38 12.15
N ASP A 91 15.70 12.03 11.03
CA ASP A 91 17.08 12.39 10.72
C ASP A 91 17.26 13.92 10.64
N LEU A 92 16.31 14.61 10.02
CA LEU A 92 16.32 16.07 9.92
C LEU A 92 16.18 16.75 11.29
N ASP A 93 15.30 16.24 12.15
CA ASP A 93 15.12 16.76 13.52
C ASP A 93 16.38 16.56 14.35
N GLN A 94 16.99 15.37 14.32
CA GLN A 94 18.24 15.07 15.00
C GLN A 94 19.40 15.95 14.51
N ALA A 95 19.53 16.14 13.19
CA ALA A 95 20.56 17.01 12.62
C ALA A 95 20.36 18.47 13.01
N SER A 96 19.10 18.92 13.12
CA SER A 96 18.76 20.28 13.56
C SER A 96 19.07 20.47 15.04
N ALA A 97 18.69 19.52 15.90
CA ALA A 97 19.02 19.53 17.32
C ALA A 97 20.53 19.57 17.56
N ALA A 98 21.31 18.72 16.87
CA ALA A 98 22.77 18.70 16.99
C ALA A 98 23.43 20.04 16.61
N ARG A 99 22.91 20.73 15.59
CA ARG A 99 23.39 22.06 15.20
C ARG A 99 23.04 23.12 16.24
N ILE A 100 21.83 23.06 16.80
CA ILE A 100 21.40 23.97 17.86
C ILE A 100 22.31 23.78 19.08
N ASP A 101 22.48 22.55 19.56
CA ASP A 101 23.35 22.22 20.70
C ASP A 101 24.79 22.72 20.48
N ALA A 102 25.36 22.49 19.29
CA ALA A 102 26.70 22.95 18.94
C ALA A 102 26.83 24.48 18.91
N SER A 103 25.77 25.20 18.56
CA SER A 103 25.74 26.66 18.53
C SER A 103 25.53 27.28 19.91
N THR A 104 24.73 26.64 20.78
CA THR A 104 24.51 27.08 22.17
C THR A 104 25.67 26.74 23.10
N GLY A 105 26.42 25.67 22.81
CA GLY A 105 27.61 25.27 23.59
C GLY A 105 28.87 26.13 23.36
N GLN A 106 28.92 26.96 22.31
CA GLN A 106 30.04 27.89 22.04
C GLN A 106 29.85 29.27 22.69
N GLY A 107 28.75 29.50 23.41
CA GLY A 107 28.41 30.79 24.03
C GLY A 107 28.52 30.84 25.55
N SER A 108 29.19 29.89 26.21
CA SER A 108 29.39 29.84 27.68
C SER A 108 30.86 29.73 28.06
#